data_AF-A0A958DJW9-F1
#
_entry.id   AF-A0A958DJW9-F1
#
_cell.length_a   1.000
_cell.length_b   1.000
_cell.length_c   1.000
_cell.angle_alpha   90.00
_cell.angle_beta   90.00
_cell.angle_gamma   90.00
#
_symmetry.space_group_name_H-M   'P 1'
#
loop_
_entity.id
_entity.type
_entity.pdbx_description
1 polymer ?
#
loop_
_entity_poly.entity_id
_entity_poly.type
_entity_poly.pdbx_seq_one_letter_code
_entity_poly.pdbx_strand_id
1 'polypeptide(L)'
;ILNCDSYYNADPPDYGDADGFAPKLTVGSGNYFYGCRAWVNCDDGWDGYLRGADDVTTTLENCWTWGNGYLKDGTDPGPQANGNGFKMGGGDNSNSDLLMHHMVLINSVAFSNKNKGFDQNNNVGSMTLYNCTGYDNLTANYRIQRTLNPGQTLTVKNSASYQGLVQLGSFAVQETNSWLAPFSVTADDFLSLDTSFADAPRQPDGSLPEIELLHLAEDSDLIDGGVDLGYPYFGMAPDLGAFESNYVTAIEPGNIPGDFQLFQNYPNPFNPSTRIAYSLAKAERVTLAVFNALGREVVKLVDNAP
;
A
#
# COMPACT_ATOMS: atom_id res chain seq x y z
N ILE A 1 -2.37 14.45 -0.99
CA ILE A 1 -2.49 14.18 -2.45
C ILE A 1 -3.41 12.98 -2.60
N LEU A 2 -4.52 13.09 -3.33
CA LEU A 2 -5.55 12.06 -3.39
C LEU A 2 -5.80 11.69 -4.85
N ASN A 3 -5.82 10.39 -5.16
CA ASN A 3 -6.26 9.85 -6.44
C ASN A 3 -5.52 10.44 -7.66
N CYS A 4 -4.23 10.71 -7.51
CA CYS A 4 -3.39 11.27 -8.58
C CYS A 4 -2.54 10.20 -9.27
N ASP A 5 -2.30 10.41 -10.56
CA ASP A 5 -1.40 9.62 -11.39
C ASP A 5 -0.17 10.46 -11.77
N SER A 6 1.03 9.88 -11.66
CA SER A 6 2.27 10.52 -12.12
C SER A 6 3.13 9.51 -12.90
N TYR A 7 3.32 9.74 -14.19
CA TYR A 7 3.82 8.71 -15.09
C TYR A 7 4.50 9.25 -16.34
N TYR A 8 5.42 8.46 -16.91
CA TYR A 8 6.22 8.82 -18.09
C TYR A 8 7.04 10.11 -17.92
N ASN A 9 7.36 10.48 -16.68
CA ASN A 9 8.23 11.61 -16.39
C ASN A 9 9.69 11.23 -16.68
N ALA A 10 10.42 12.12 -17.35
CA ALA A 10 11.83 11.93 -17.69
C ALA A 10 12.58 13.26 -17.82
N ASP A 11 13.84 13.29 -17.42
CA ASP A 11 14.73 14.45 -17.38
C ASP A 11 16.03 14.20 -18.18
N PRO A 12 15.96 14.16 -19.53
CA PRO A 12 17.16 13.99 -20.34
C PRO A 12 18.16 15.15 -20.15
N PRO A 13 19.47 14.89 -20.24
CA PRO A 13 20.09 13.60 -20.59
C PRO A 13 20.45 12.73 -19.38
N ASP A 14 20.20 13.20 -18.15
CA ASP A 14 20.67 12.53 -16.93
C ASP A 14 19.75 11.38 -16.51
N TYR A 15 18.43 11.56 -16.67
CA TYR A 15 17.39 10.57 -16.34
C TYR A 15 17.41 10.11 -14.87
N GLY A 16 18.01 10.90 -13.98
CA GLY A 16 18.28 10.54 -12.60
C GLY A 16 17.44 11.29 -11.57
N ASP A 17 16.62 12.26 -11.99
CA ASP A 17 15.89 13.13 -11.06
C ASP A 17 14.36 13.16 -11.28
N ALA A 18 13.83 12.56 -12.36
CA ALA A 18 12.40 12.58 -12.65
C ALA A 18 11.63 11.41 -12.01
N ASP A 19 11.12 11.65 -10.79
CA ASP A 19 10.21 10.74 -10.09
C ASP A 19 8.73 10.97 -10.43
N GLY A 20 7.89 10.04 -9.97
CA GLY A 20 6.46 10.23 -9.90
C GLY A 20 6.03 11.23 -8.82
N PHE A 21 6.31 10.92 -7.56
CA PHE A 21 6.00 11.76 -6.41
C PHE A 21 7.19 11.95 -5.48
N ALA A 22 7.34 13.17 -4.96
CA ALA A 22 8.60 13.63 -4.39
C ALA A 22 8.40 14.36 -3.04
N PRO A 23 7.94 13.69 -1.95
CA PRO A 23 7.97 14.25 -0.60
C PRO A 23 9.42 14.31 -0.06
N LYS A 24 10.27 15.12 -0.69
CA LYS A 24 11.74 15.11 -0.54
C LYS A 24 12.32 16.48 -0.20
N LEU A 25 13.64 16.54 -0.05
CA LEU A 25 14.44 17.74 0.19
C LEU A 25 14.06 18.41 1.52
N THR A 26 13.51 19.62 1.47
CA THR A 26 13.14 20.43 2.64
C THR A 26 11.65 20.28 2.99
N VAL A 27 11.06 19.12 2.72
CA VAL A 27 9.65 18.83 2.99
C VAL A 27 9.32 18.95 4.48
N GLY A 28 8.08 19.34 4.80
CA GLY A 28 7.55 19.28 6.17
C GLY A 28 6.98 17.91 6.51
N SER A 29 6.55 17.72 7.76
CA SER A 29 5.88 16.50 8.23
C SER A 29 4.36 16.54 8.00
N GLY A 30 3.70 15.38 7.93
CA GLY A 30 2.25 15.25 7.76
C GLY A 30 1.79 15.15 6.31
N ASN A 31 2.69 14.82 5.38
CA ASN A 31 2.30 14.57 4.00
C ASN A 31 1.51 13.27 3.90
N TYR A 32 0.42 13.29 3.15
CA TYR A 32 -0.48 12.15 3.02
C TYR A 32 -0.82 11.91 1.55
N PHE A 33 -0.65 10.67 1.10
CA PHE A 33 -1.00 10.18 -0.23
C PHE A 33 -2.04 9.07 -0.10
N TYR A 34 -3.10 9.15 -0.90
CA TYR A 34 -4.14 8.13 -0.92
C TYR A 34 -4.55 7.81 -2.34
N GLY A 35 -4.62 6.52 -2.70
CA GLY A 35 -5.15 6.10 -4.01
C GLY A 35 -4.30 6.56 -5.21
N CYS A 36 -3.04 6.95 -4.96
CA CYS A 36 -2.14 7.47 -5.99
C CYS A 36 -1.44 6.34 -6.77
N ARG A 37 -1.11 6.59 -8.04
CA ARG A 37 -0.33 5.68 -8.88
C ARG A 37 0.90 6.37 -9.46
N ALA A 38 2.06 5.73 -9.41
CA ALA A 38 3.26 6.23 -10.09
C ALA A 38 3.96 5.15 -10.91
N TRP A 39 4.02 5.33 -12.23
CA TRP A 39 4.57 4.30 -13.10
C TRP A 39 5.41 4.84 -14.24
N VAL A 40 6.44 4.06 -14.59
CA VAL A 40 7.33 4.35 -15.73
C VAL A 40 7.84 5.79 -15.68
N ASN A 41 8.17 6.24 -14.47
CA ASN A 41 9.01 7.42 -14.26
C ASN A 41 10.46 6.97 -14.38
N CYS A 42 11.31 7.79 -14.99
CA CYS A 42 12.66 7.33 -15.30
C CYS A 42 13.52 7.13 -14.05
N ASP A 43 13.33 7.88 -12.96
CA ASP A 43 13.97 7.58 -11.67
C ASP A 43 13.08 6.70 -10.80
N ASP A 44 12.32 7.22 -9.82
CA ASP A 44 11.47 6.38 -8.95
C ASP A 44 9.98 6.68 -9.06
N GLY A 45 9.17 5.76 -8.52
CA GLY A 45 7.75 6.02 -8.30
C GLY A 45 7.53 7.09 -7.22
N TRP A 46 8.10 6.84 -6.04
CA TRP A 46 8.17 7.79 -4.94
C TRP A 46 9.62 7.96 -4.48
N ASP A 47 10.02 9.21 -4.23
CA ASP A 47 11.29 9.52 -3.61
C ASP A 47 11.11 10.40 -2.36
N GLY A 48 11.48 9.84 -1.20
CA GLY A 48 11.51 10.49 0.10
C GLY A 48 12.88 11.02 0.53
N TYR A 49 13.87 11.11 -0.36
CA TYR A 49 15.22 11.60 -0.06
C TYR A 49 15.21 12.96 0.65
N LEU A 50 15.97 13.13 1.74
CA LEU A 50 15.98 14.39 2.49
C LEU A 50 17.25 15.20 2.27
N ARG A 51 17.08 16.53 2.21
CA ARG A 51 18.17 17.50 2.20
C ARG A 51 17.70 18.77 2.89
N GLY A 52 18.25 19.04 4.06
CA GLY A 52 17.88 20.20 4.88
C GLY A 52 16.57 20.03 5.66
N ALA A 53 15.95 18.85 5.61
CA ALA A 53 14.92 18.40 6.54
C ALA A 53 15.37 17.14 7.27
N ASP A 54 14.81 16.90 8.45
CA ASP A 54 15.01 15.72 9.30
C ASP A 54 13.75 15.53 10.15
N ASP A 55 13.54 14.31 10.66
CA ASP A 55 12.41 13.96 11.53
C ASP A 55 11.05 14.33 10.91
N VAL A 56 10.84 13.92 9.65
CA VAL A 56 9.61 14.20 8.89
C VAL A 56 8.81 12.94 8.64
N THR A 57 7.48 13.02 8.67
CA THR A 57 6.59 11.88 8.44
C THR A 57 5.80 12.05 7.16
N THR A 58 5.74 10.97 6.36
CA THR A 58 4.87 10.85 5.20
C THR A 58 4.12 9.52 5.24
N THR A 59 2.84 9.57 4.90
CA THR A 59 1.95 8.40 4.90
C THR A 59 1.38 8.17 3.50
N LEU A 60 1.41 6.93 3.05
CA LEU A 60 0.88 6.46 1.78
C LEU A 60 -0.11 5.33 2.06
N GLU A 61 -1.30 5.44 1.51
CA GLU A 61 -2.37 4.47 1.71
C GLU A 61 -3.02 4.13 0.36
N ASN A 62 -3.18 2.85 0.06
CA ASN A 62 -3.71 2.40 -1.23
C ASN A 62 -2.93 3.00 -2.42
N CYS A 63 -1.59 3.06 -2.36
CA CYS A 63 -0.76 3.60 -3.42
C CYS A 63 -0.09 2.51 -4.24
N TRP A 64 -0.03 2.66 -5.56
CA TRP A 64 0.55 1.68 -6.48
C TRP A 64 1.74 2.24 -7.25
N THR A 65 2.76 1.42 -7.46
CA THR A 65 3.93 1.83 -8.22
C THR A 65 4.52 0.71 -9.07
N TRP A 66 4.81 1.00 -10.34
CA TRP A 66 5.36 -0.03 -11.24
C TRP A 66 6.18 0.50 -12.41
N GLY A 67 7.07 -0.34 -12.93
CA GLY A 67 7.81 -0.03 -14.16
C GLY A 67 8.73 1.18 -14.07
N ASN A 68 9.00 1.73 -12.88
CA ASN A 68 9.91 2.87 -12.74
C ASN A 68 11.35 2.43 -13.00
N GLY A 69 12.17 3.37 -13.50
CA GLY A 69 13.52 3.08 -13.99
C GLY A 69 13.59 2.84 -15.50
N TYR A 70 12.45 2.88 -16.20
CA TYR A 70 12.35 2.71 -17.63
C TYR A 70 11.74 3.96 -18.28
N LEU A 71 12.07 4.17 -19.55
CA LEU A 71 11.40 5.19 -20.37
C LEU A 71 10.06 4.67 -20.89
N LYS A 72 9.23 5.59 -21.40
CA LYS A 72 7.90 5.29 -21.95
C LYS A 72 7.90 4.21 -23.04
N ASP A 73 8.98 4.08 -23.81
CA ASP A 73 9.13 3.06 -24.85
C ASP A 73 9.65 1.71 -24.33
N GLY A 74 9.80 1.58 -23.01
CA GLY A 74 10.31 0.39 -22.32
C GLY A 74 11.83 0.29 -22.27
N THR A 75 12.56 1.26 -22.80
CA THR A 75 14.03 1.24 -22.76
C THR A 75 14.57 1.57 -21.37
N ASP A 76 15.68 0.94 -20.99
CA ASP A 76 16.46 1.31 -19.80
C ASP A 76 17.38 2.49 -20.18
N PRO A 77 17.19 3.70 -19.60
CA PRO A 77 17.98 4.88 -19.94
C PRO A 77 19.38 4.87 -19.32
N GLY A 78 19.74 3.85 -18.52
CA GLY A 78 21.07 3.68 -17.93
C GLY A 78 21.08 3.73 -16.40
N PRO A 79 22.26 3.67 -15.78
CA PRO A 79 22.40 3.46 -14.34
C PRO A 79 22.00 4.65 -13.46
N GLN A 80 21.84 5.85 -14.01
CA GLN A 80 21.37 7.03 -13.29
C GLN A 80 19.89 6.92 -12.90
N ALA A 81 19.10 6.31 -13.77
CA ALA A 81 17.72 5.92 -13.49
C ALA A 81 17.69 4.78 -12.48
N ASN A 82 17.43 5.10 -11.21
CA ASN A 82 17.43 4.12 -10.13
C ASN A 82 16.28 3.13 -10.29
N GLY A 83 15.04 3.58 -10.50
CA GLY A 83 13.94 2.66 -10.73
C GLY A 83 13.45 1.91 -9.52
N ASN A 84 13.33 2.58 -8.37
CA ASN A 84 12.64 2.04 -7.22
C ASN A 84 11.15 2.35 -7.28
N GLY A 85 10.33 1.51 -6.65
CA GLY A 85 8.92 1.80 -6.44
C GLY A 85 8.75 2.89 -5.39
N PHE A 86 8.93 2.52 -4.12
CA PHE A 86 8.93 3.43 -2.99
C PHE A 86 10.35 3.58 -2.42
N LYS A 87 11.05 4.66 -2.78
CA LYS A 87 12.32 5.08 -2.16
C LYS A 87 12.00 5.86 -0.88
N MET A 88 12.10 5.17 0.26
CA MET A 88 11.52 5.59 1.54
C MET A 88 12.39 6.56 2.34
N GLY A 89 13.39 7.21 1.75
CA GLY A 89 14.23 8.20 2.45
C GLY A 89 15.63 8.28 1.89
N GLY A 90 16.62 8.48 2.77
CA GLY A 90 18.00 8.76 2.41
C GLY A 90 18.36 10.23 2.64
N GLY A 91 19.63 10.58 2.45
CA GLY A 91 20.07 11.96 2.60
C GLY A 91 21.47 12.25 2.09
N ASP A 92 21.79 13.55 2.12
CA ASP A 92 23.05 14.12 1.63
C ASP A 92 24.32 13.52 2.28
N ASN A 93 25.48 13.92 1.75
CA ASN A 93 26.80 13.51 2.22
C ASN A 93 26.98 11.98 2.21
N SER A 94 26.52 11.32 1.13
CA SER A 94 26.53 9.86 1.00
C SER A 94 25.79 9.14 2.14
N ASN A 95 24.67 9.72 2.60
CA ASN A 95 23.88 9.22 3.73
C ASN A 95 24.64 9.20 5.06
N SER A 96 25.60 10.11 5.26
CA SER A 96 26.29 10.29 6.54
C SER A 96 25.54 11.19 7.52
N ASP A 97 24.59 12.00 7.04
CA ASP A 97 23.79 12.89 7.89
C ASP A 97 22.72 12.13 8.71
N LEU A 98 22.50 10.83 8.46
CA LEU A 98 21.58 9.96 9.22
C LEU A 98 20.17 10.57 9.38
N LEU A 99 19.67 11.20 8.31
CA LEU A 99 18.35 11.85 8.29
C LEU A 99 17.21 10.83 8.36
N MET A 100 16.16 11.20 9.09
CA MET A 100 15.00 10.38 9.38
C MET A 100 13.79 10.84 8.58
N HIS A 101 13.36 10.01 7.62
CA HIS A 101 12.05 10.13 7.00
C HIS A 101 11.16 9.01 7.53
N HIS A 102 10.22 9.31 8.40
CA HIS A 102 9.27 8.34 8.91
C HIS A 102 8.24 8.01 7.83
N MET A 103 8.33 6.82 7.24
CA MET A 103 7.44 6.39 6.17
C MET A 103 6.42 5.39 6.69
N VAL A 104 5.14 5.64 6.42
CA VAL A 104 4.04 4.73 6.73
C VAL A 104 3.35 4.34 5.44
N LEU A 105 3.39 3.06 5.07
CA LEU A 105 2.75 2.53 3.87
C LEU A 105 1.72 1.49 4.29
N ILE A 106 0.49 1.67 3.83
CA ILE A 106 -0.66 0.83 4.14
C ILE A 106 -1.29 0.41 2.80
N ASN A 107 -1.63 -0.87 2.65
CA ASN A 107 -2.35 -1.38 1.47
C ASN A 107 -1.69 -0.97 0.14
N SER A 108 -0.36 -0.88 0.11
CA SER A 108 0.38 -0.32 -1.02
C SER A 108 1.09 -1.39 -1.81
N VAL A 109 1.20 -1.19 -3.13
CA VAL A 109 1.65 -2.20 -4.08
C VAL A 109 2.85 -1.70 -4.87
N ALA A 110 3.89 -2.50 -4.96
CA ALA A 110 5.05 -2.23 -5.82
C ALA A 110 5.38 -3.43 -6.70
N PHE A 111 5.42 -3.25 -8.03
CA PHE A 111 5.74 -4.35 -8.94
C PHE A 111 6.53 -3.94 -10.18
N SER A 112 7.30 -4.87 -10.76
CA SER A 112 8.02 -4.68 -12.03
C SER A 112 8.88 -3.41 -12.12
N ASN A 113 9.36 -2.88 -10.98
CA ASN A 113 10.30 -1.77 -10.97
C ASN A 113 11.70 -2.29 -11.32
N LYS A 114 12.51 -1.48 -12.01
CA LYS A 114 13.88 -1.84 -12.44
C LYS A 114 14.80 -2.21 -11.28
N ASN A 115 14.55 -1.70 -10.07
CA ASN A 115 15.31 -2.04 -8.89
C ASN A 115 14.44 -2.65 -7.78
N LYS A 116 14.06 -1.88 -6.77
CA LYS A 116 13.40 -2.43 -5.57
C LYS A 116 11.96 -1.95 -5.50
N GLY A 117 11.06 -2.78 -4.99
CA GLY A 117 9.69 -2.38 -4.69
C GLY A 117 9.63 -1.40 -3.52
N PHE A 118 10.04 -1.86 -2.35
CA PHE A 118 10.18 -1.08 -1.12
C PHE A 118 11.67 -0.90 -0.80
N ASP A 119 12.20 0.29 -1.09
CA ASP A 119 13.60 0.64 -0.88
C ASP A 119 13.78 1.48 0.37
N GLN A 120 14.64 1.04 1.27
CA GLN A 120 15.07 1.86 2.41
C GLN A 120 15.84 3.11 1.99
N ASN A 121 16.68 2.99 0.96
CA ASN A 121 17.59 4.02 0.51
C ASN A 121 18.41 4.69 1.63
N ASN A 122 18.96 3.89 2.56
CA ASN A 122 19.70 4.37 3.74
C ASN A 122 18.92 5.26 4.72
N ASN A 123 17.59 5.34 4.61
CA ASN A 123 16.77 5.93 5.65
C ASN A 123 17.02 5.26 7.00
N VAL A 124 17.16 6.07 8.03
CA VAL A 124 17.37 5.63 9.42
C VAL A 124 16.24 6.08 10.36
N GLY A 125 15.17 6.67 9.81
CA GLY A 125 13.90 6.89 10.49
C GLY A 125 13.06 5.62 10.59
N SER A 126 11.94 5.70 11.30
CA SER A 126 10.99 4.59 11.40
C SER A 126 10.30 4.31 10.07
N MET A 127 10.09 3.04 9.74
CA MET A 127 9.34 2.62 8.54
C MET A 127 8.28 1.61 8.97
N THR A 128 7.03 1.87 8.62
CA THR A 128 5.89 0.97 8.89
C THR A 128 5.27 0.55 7.58
N LEU A 129 5.27 -0.75 7.30
CA LEU A 129 4.66 -1.34 6.12
C LEU A 129 3.60 -2.34 6.58
N TYR A 130 2.34 -1.99 6.37
CA TYR A 130 1.21 -2.85 6.70
C TYR A 130 0.47 -3.22 5.43
N ASN A 131 0.08 -4.50 5.32
CA ASN A 131 -0.73 -4.97 4.21
C ASN A 131 -0.10 -4.57 2.86
N CYS A 132 1.22 -4.66 2.70
CA CYS A 132 1.88 -4.20 1.48
C CYS A 132 2.13 -5.41 0.56
N THR A 133 2.07 -5.24 -0.76
CA THR A 133 2.37 -6.30 -1.73
C THR A 133 3.54 -5.90 -2.63
N GLY A 134 4.59 -6.71 -2.61
CA GLY A 134 5.67 -6.64 -3.59
C GLY A 134 5.57 -7.78 -4.61
N TYR A 135 5.69 -7.50 -5.89
CA TYR A 135 5.62 -8.51 -6.94
C TYR A 135 6.64 -8.25 -8.06
N ASP A 136 7.52 -9.21 -8.35
CA ASP A 136 8.41 -9.17 -9.53
C ASP A 136 9.20 -7.86 -9.70
N ASN A 137 9.69 -7.27 -8.60
CA ASN A 137 10.65 -6.17 -8.70
C ASN A 137 12.05 -6.73 -8.94
N LEU A 138 12.75 -6.22 -9.95
CA LEU A 138 13.89 -6.90 -10.57
C LEU A 138 15.00 -7.28 -9.58
N THR A 139 15.28 -6.44 -8.58
CA THR A 139 16.33 -6.74 -7.59
C THR A 139 15.82 -7.19 -6.23
N ALA A 140 14.66 -6.68 -5.79
CA ALA A 140 14.00 -7.07 -4.54
C ALA A 140 12.60 -6.48 -4.44
N ASN A 141 11.65 -7.25 -3.90
CA ASN A 141 10.38 -6.69 -3.47
C ASN A 141 10.58 -5.81 -2.25
N TYR A 142 11.36 -6.26 -1.27
CA TYR A 142 11.66 -5.51 -0.04
C TYR A 142 13.16 -5.52 0.21
N ARG A 143 13.80 -4.35 0.33
CA ARG A 143 15.21 -4.25 0.75
C ARG A 143 15.40 -3.14 1.78
N ILE A 144 15.43 -3.55 3.05
CA ILE A 144 15.51 -2.67 4.22
C ILE A 144 16.45 -3.30 5.26
N GLN A 145 17.75 -3.03 5.14
CA GLN A 145 18.80 -3.79 5.85
C GLN A 145 19.68 -2.94 6.78
N ARG A 146 19.74 -1.62 6.56
CA ARG A 146 20.57 -0.73 7.37
C ARG A 146 19.89 -0.47 8.71
N THR A 147 20.63 -0.61 9.80
CA THR A 147 20.15 -0.30 11.15
C THR A 147 19.67 1.15 11.24
N LEU A 148 18.57 1.36 11.97
CA LEU A 148 17.95 2.66 12.16
C LEU A 148 18.58 3.44 13.33
N ASN A 149 18.25 4.72 13.45
CA ASN A 149 18.66 5.53 14.59
C ASN A 149 18.06 4.98 15.90
N PRO A 150 18.69 5.22 17.06
CA PRO A 150 18.14 4.78 18.35
C PRO A 150 16.70 5.26 18.56
N GLY A 151 15.82 4.35 18.98
CA GLY A 151 14.40 4.62 19.19
C GLY A 151 13.52 4.48 17.95
N GLN A 152 14.11 4.28 16.77
CA GLN A 152 13.36 4.05 15.52
C GLN A 152 13.09 2.56 15.29
N THR A 153 11.97 2.27 14.62
CA THR A 153 11.52 0.90 14.39
C THR A 153 11.21 0.67 12.90
N LEU A 154 11.61 -0.51 12.42
CA LEU A 154 11.08 -1.07 11.18
C LEU A 154 10.01 -2.09 11.54
N THR A 155 8.77 -1.83 11.14
CA THR A 155 7.65 -2.75 11.34
C THR A 155 7.10 -3.17 9.98
N VAL A 156 7.03 -4.48 9.72
CA VAL A 156 6.46 -5.04 8.49
C VAL A 156 5.48 -6.14 8.89
N LYS A 157 4.18 -5.95 8.64
CA LYS A 157 3.14 -6.92 9.04
C LYS A 157 2.12 -7.15 7.94
N ASN A 158 1.51 -8.33 7.93
CA ASN A 158 0.48 -8.73 6.96
C ASN A 158 0.90 -8.50 5.50
N SER A 159 2.19 -8.45 5.20
CA SER A 159 2.69 -8.04 3.88
C SER A 159 3.02 -9.26 3.03
N ALA A 160 2.72 -9.15 1.75
CA ALA A 160 2.94 -10.19 0.76
C ALA A 160 4.14 -9.89 -0.14
N SER A 161 4.81 -10.96 -0.57
CA SER A 161 5.86 -10.93 -1.57
C SER A 161 5.75 -12.15 -2.47
N TYR A 162 5.69 -11.93 -3.80
CA TYR A 162 5.76 -12.99 -4.79
C TYR A 162 6.79 -12.67 -5.89
N GLN A 163 7.51 -13.70 -6.36
CA GLN A 163 8.57 -13.59 -7.38
C GLN A 163 9.57 -12.45 -7.16
N GLY A 164 10.00 -12.23 -5.93
CA GLY A 164 11.00 -11.21 -5.64
C GLY A 164 11.66 -11.42 -4.29
N LEU A 165 12.87 -10.88 -4.17
CA LEU A 165 13.67 -11.02 -2.96
C LEU A 165 13.10 -10.19 -1.81
N VAL A 166 13.08 -10.77 -0.62
CA VAL A 166 12.80 -10.09 0.65
C VAL A 166 14.08 -10.05 1.47
N GLN A 167 14.54 -8.85 1.81
CA GLN A 167 15.74 -8.62 2.60
C GLN A 167 15.47 -7.57 3.66
N LEU A 168 15.14 -8.05 4.86
CA LEU A 168 14.93 -7.22 6.04
C LEU A 168 16.08 -7.42 7.03
N GLY A 169 16.49 -6.34 7.69
CA GLY A 169 17.47 -6.40 8.77
C GLY A 169 16.93 -7.21 9.94
N SER A 170 17.82 -7.82 10.73
CA SER A 170 17.43 -8.63 11.90
C SER A 170 16.71 -7.85 13.00
N PHE A 171 16.73 -6.51 12.93
CA PHE A 171 16.01 -5.60 13.81
C PHE A 171 14.54 -5.37 13.40
N ALA A 172 14.11 -5.88 12.23
CA ALA A 172 12.75 -5.71 11.75
C ALA A 172 11.76 -6.43 12.68
N VAL A 173 10.75 -5.70 13.15
CA VAL A 173 9.58 -6.28 13.80
C VAL A 173 8.67 -6.81 12.70
N GLN A 174 8.53 -8.14 12.64
CA GLN A 174 7.78 -8.82 11.61
C GLN A 174 6.72 -9.72 12.23
N GLU A 175 5.55 -9.79 11.60
CA GLU A 175 4.44 -10.66 12.01
C GLU A 175 3.59 -10.95 10.78
N THR A 176 3.13 -12.20 10.63
CA THR A 176 2.16 -12.60 9.58
C THR A 176 2.48 -12.08 8.17
N ASN A 177 3.75 -12.12 7.76
CA ASN A 177 4.12 -11.81 6.37
C ASN A 177 4.21 -13.10 5.56
N SER A 178 3.98 -13.02 4.25
CA SER A 178 3.86 -14.20 3.38
C SER A 178 5.14 -15.04 3.24
N TRP A 179 6.28 -14.49 3.66
CA TRP A 179 7.58 -15.19 3.71
C TRP A 179 7.86 -15.86 5.06
N LEU A 180 6.91 -15.83 5.99
CA LEU A 180 6.96 -16.51 7.27
C LEU A 180 6.04 -17.74 7.23
N ALA A 181 6.37 -18.77 8.02
CA ALA A 181 5.48 -19.90 8.20
C ALA A 181 4.13 -19.45 8.82
N PRO A 182 3.00 -20.08 8.47
CA PRO A 182 2.87 -21.29 7.64
C PRO A 182 2.74 -21.04 6.12
N PHE A 183 2.76 -19.78 5.68
CA PHE A 183 2.37 -19.39 4.32
C PHE A 183 3.32 -19.91 3.23
N SER A 184 2.75 -20.23 2.07
CA SER A 184 3.49 -20.64 0.88
C SER A 184 2.92 -19.98 -0.37
N VAL A 185 3.48 -18.84 -0.75
CA VAL A 185 3.01 -18.08 -1.92
C VAL A 185 3.35 -18.76 -3.25
N THR A 186 2.32 -18.99 -4.05
CA THR A 186 2.36 -19.54 -5.41
C THR A 186 1.60 -18.63 -6.38
N ALA A 187 1.57 -19.01 -7.66
CA ALA A 187 0.73 -18.30 -8.63
C ALA A 187 -0.77 -18.51 -8.37
N ASP A 188 -1.15 -19.66 -7.82
CA ASP A 188 -2.54 -20.05 -7.60
C ASP A 188 -3.19 -19.27 -6.45
N ASP A 189 -2.39 -18.59 -5.64
CA ASP A 189 -2.87 -17.68 -4.58
C ASP A 189 -3.50 -16.41 -5.13
N PHE A 190 -3.33 -16.09 -6.42
CA PHE A 190 -3.80 -14.84 -7.00
C PHE A 190 -4.82 -15.08 -8.11
N LEU A 191 -5.86 -14.25 -8.16
CA LEU A 191 -6.83 -14.22 -9.26
C LEU A 191 -6.15 -13.92 -10.60
N SER A 192 -5.19 -12.99 -10.59
CA SER A 192 -4.39 -12.66 -11.75
C SER A 192 -3.01 -12.13 -11.36
N LEU A 193 -2.03 -12.42 -12.22
CA LEU A 193 -0.67 -11.89 -12.20
C LEU A 193 -0.36 -11.04 -13.44
N ASP A 194 -1.36 -10.77 -14.28
CA ASP A 194 -1.23 -9.92 -15.45
C ASP A 194 -1.12 -8.45 -15.02
N THR A 195 0.06 -7.87 -15.19
CA THR A 195 0.33 -6.51 -14.75
C THR A 195 -0.43 -5.45 -15.54
N SER A 196 -0.95 -5.77 -16.72
CA SER A 196 -1.68 -4.81 -17.57
C SER A 196 -2.99 -4.32 -16.95
N PHE A 197 -3.54 -5.04 -15.96
CA PHE A 197 -4.71 -4.59 -15.19
C PHE A 197 -4.46 -3.25 -14.49
N ALA A 198 -3.23 -2.95 -14.06
CA ALA A 198 -2.91 -1.69 -13.36
C ALA A 198 -3.06 -0.44 -14.24
N ASP A 199 -2.98 -0.60 -15.57
CA ASP A 199 -3.14 0.47 -16.56
C ASP A 199 -4.62 0.85 -16.78
N ALA A 200 -5.56 0.12 -16.17
CA ALA A 200 -6.98 0.41 -16.28
C ALA A 200 -7.30 1.87 -15.89
N PRO A 201 -8.25 2.52 -16.58
CA PRO A 201 -8.65 3.88 -16.24
C PRO A 201 -9.23 3.91 -14.83
N ARG A 202 -8.99 5.01 -14.11
CA ARG A 202 -9.67 5.30 -12.83
C ARG A 202 -11.18 5.25 -13.00
N GLN A 203 -11.87 4.97 -11.89
CA GLN A 203 -13.31 5.07 -11.85
C GLN A 203 -13.76 6.54 -12.05
N PRO A 204 -15.03 6.79 -12.43
CA PRO A 204 -15.53 8.15 -12.65
C PRO A 204 -15.38 9.11 -11.44
N ASP A 205 -15.31 8.58 -10.22
CA ASP A 205 -15.10 9.36 -8.99
C ASP A 205 -13.62 9.61 -8.65
N GLY A 206 -12.71 9.13 -9.50
CA GLY A 206 -11.27 9.23 -9.35
C GLY A 206 -10.64 8.10 -8.54
N SER A 207 -11.43 7.22 -7.91
CA SER A 207 -10.89 6.06 -7.21
C SER A 207 -10.11 5.12 -8.15
N LEU A 208 -9.25 4.30 -7.56
CA LEU A 208 -8.49 3.30 -8.29
C LEU A 208 -9.43 2.34 -9.05
N PRO A 209 -8.99 1.80 -10.21
CA PRO A 209 -9.77 0.79 -10.90
C PRO A 209 -9.96 -0.45 -10.02
N GLU A 210 -11.08 -1.13 -10.22
CA GLU A 210 -11.27 -2.49 -9.71
C GLU A 210 -10.53 -3.44 -10.65
N ILE A 211 -9.58 -4.22 -10.11
CA ILE A 211 -8.65 -5.05 -10.88
C ILE A 211 -8.54 -6.44 -10.25
N GLU A 212 -8.15 -7.43 -11.04
CA GLU A 212 -7.87 -8.79 -10.51
C GLU A 212 -6.40 -8.98 -10.13
N LEU A 213 -5.49 -8.14 -10.66
CA LEU A 213 -4.06 -8.24 -10.40
C LEU A 213 -3.79 -8.22 -8.88
N LEU A 214 -3.07 -9.25 -8.43
CA LEU A 214 -2.63 -9.45 -7.04
C LEU A 214 -3.74 -9.57 -5.99
N HIS A 215 -5.01 -9.65 -6.40
CA HIS A 215 -6.08 -10.04 -5.49
C HIS A 215 -6.00 -11.54 -5.21
N LEU A 216 -6.26 -11.94 -3.98
CA LEU A 216 -6.17 -13.35 -3.60
C LEU A 216 -7.27 -14.18 -4.26
N ALA A 217 -6.94 -15.40 -4.66
CA ALA A 217 -7.92 -16.41 -5.08
C ALA A 217 -8.56 -17.09 -3.85
N GLU A 218 -9.78 -17.60 -4.00
CA GLU A 218 -10.63 -18.11 -2.90
C GLU A 218 -9.97 -19.17 -2.01
N ASP A 219 -9.08 -20.00 -2.56
CA ASP A 219 -8.39 -21.07 -1.84
C ASP A 219 -7.00 -20.67 -1.31
N SER A 220 -6.63 -19.38 -1.40
CA SER A 220 -5.31 -18.91 -0.97
C SER A 220 -5.11 -19.08 0.54
N ASP A 221 -3.93 -19.56 0.93
CA ASP A 221 -3.54 -19.66 2.35
C ASP A 221 -3.22 -18.30 3.00
N LEU A 222 -3.23 -17.23 2.20
CA LEU A 222 -3.01 -15.85 2.63
C LEU A 222 -4.29 -15.18 3.13
N ILE A 223 -5.46 -15.76 2.87
CA ILE A 223 -6.76 -15.26 3.35
C ILE A 223 -6.90 -15.53 4.85
N ASP A 224 -7.42 -14.56 5.61
CA ASP A 224 -7.59 -14.65 7.06
C ASP A 224 -6.30 -15.00 7.84
N GLY A 225 -5.13 -14.79 7.23
CA GLY A 225 -3.83 -15.15 7.80
C GLY A 225 -3.17 -14.05 8.62
N GLY A 226 -3.71 -12.83 8.56
CA GLY A 226 -3.13 -11.63 9.15
C GLY A 226 -3.43 -11.47 10.64
N VAL A 227 -2.88 -10.39 11.20
CA VAL A 227 -3.26 -9.89 12.53
C VAL A 227 -4.05 -8.60 12.40
N ASP A 228 -4.99 -8.35 13.31
CA ASP A 228 -5.74 -7.09 13.34
C ASP A 228 -4.80 -5.91 13.68
N LEU A 229 -4.64 -5.01 12.71
CA LEU A 229 -3.84 -3.79 12.81
C LEU A 229 -4.70 -2.54 12.97
N GLY A 230 -6.02 -2.69 13.14
CA GLY A 230 -6.98 -1.61 13.25
C GLY A 230 -7.55 -1.10 11.91
N TYR A 231 -7.33 -1.83 10.82
CA TYR A 231 -7.90 -1.53 9.49
C TYR A 231 -9.10 -2.44 9.21
N PRO A 232 -10.07 -1.99 8.38
CA PRO A 232 -11.19 -2.83 7.99
C PRO A 232 -10.73 -4.09 7.26
N TYR A 233 -11.33 -5.23 7.60
CA TYR A 233 -11.10 -6.52 6.98
C TYR A 233 -12.41 -7.33 6.90
N PHE A 234 -12.46 -8.37 6.08
CA PHE A 234 -13.56 -9.32 6.01
C PHE A 234 -13.12 -10.66 6.61
N GLY A 235 -14.08 -11.51 6.99
CA GLY A 235 -13.76 -12.82 7.57
C GLY A 235 -13.34 -12.75 9.05
N MET A 236 -12.41 -13.63 9.42
CA MET A 236 -11.94 -13.86 10.78
C MET A 236 -10.73 -13.00 11.14
N ALA A 237 -9.87 -12.69 10.17
CA ALA A 237 -8.70 -11.83 10.31
C ALA A 237 -8.36 -11.14 8.98
N PRO A 238 -7.51 -10.11 8.96
CA PRO A 238 -7.09 -9.50 7.70
C PRO A 238 -6.39 -10.48 6.77
N ASP A 239 -6.57 -10.29 5.47
CA ASP A 239 -5.78 -10.99 4.47
C ASP A 239 -4.33 -10.47 4.45
N LEU A 240 -3.41 -11.32 4.01
CA LEU A 240 -2.05 -10.89 3.71
C LEU A 240 -1.99 -10.18 2.35
N GLY A 241 -1.27 -9.06 2.31
CA GLY A 241 -1.10 -8.24 1.12
C GLY A 241 -2.01 -7.02 1.10
N ALA A 242 -2.01 -6.32 -0.03
CA ALA A 242 -2.64 -5.00 -0.18
C ALA A 242 -4.13 -5.00 -0.46
N PHE A 243 -4.69 -6.16 -0.82
CA PHE A 243 -6.08 -6.28 -1.23
C PHE A 243 -6.78 -7.27 -0.32
N GLU A 244 -7.78 -6.77 0.39
CA GLU A 244 -8.67 -7.57 1.21
C GLU A 244 -9.70 -8.26 0.32
N SER A 245 -9.82 -9.58 0.43
CA SER A 245 -10.86 -10.36 -0.22
C SER A 245 -12.19 -10.28 0.55
N ASN A 246 -13.27 -10.73 -0.05
CA ASN A 246 -14.57 -10.84 0.61
C ASN A 246 -15.03 -12.30 0.75
N TYR A 247 -14.09 -13.23 0.73
CA TYR A 247 -14.38 -14.65 0.91
C TYR A 247 -14.80 -14.92 2.36
N VAL A 248 -15.69 -15.89 2.52
CA VAL A 248 -16.09 -16.39 3.83
C VAL A 248 -15.48 -17.77 3.98
N THR A 249 -14.27 -17.84 4.50
CA THR A 249 -13.50 -19.10 4.61
C THR A 249 -13.96 -19.98 5.78
N ALA A 250 -14.64 -19.39 6.77
CA ALA A 250 -15.22 -20.11 7.90
C ALA A 250 -16.50 -19.42 8.43
N ILE A 251 -17.47 -20.25 8.85
CA ILE A 251 -18.53 -19.85 9.79
C ILE A 251 -18.13 -20.43 11.14
N GLU A 252 -17.57 -19.62 12.03
CA GLU A 252 -17.42 -20.02 13.44
C GLU A 252 -18.81 -20.31 14.02
N PRO A 253 -19.12 -21.53 14.47
CA PRO A 253 -20.35 -21.82 15.20
C PRO A 253 -20.26 -21.14 16.57
N GLY A 254 -20.63 -19.86 16.61
CA GLY A 254 -20.49 -19.02 17.80
C GLY A 254 -20.38 -17.53 17.51
N ASN A 255 -20.05 -17.13 16.26
CA ASN A 255 -19.92 -15.73 15.86
C ASN A 255 -21.05 -15.28 14.93
N ILE A 256 -22.26 -15.77 15.19
CA ILE A 256 -23.46 -15.02 14.81
C ILE A 256 -23.32 -13.70 15.56
N PRO A 257 -23.30 -12.52 14.91
CA PRO A 257 -23.31 -11.26 15.64
C PRO A 257 -24.43 -11.34 16.69
N GLY A 258 -24.11 -11.18 17.98
CA GLY A 258 -25.14 -11.23 19.02
C GLY A 258 -26.18 -10.12 18.80
N ASP A 259 -25.76 -9.04 18.14
CA ASP A 259 -26.49 -7.82 17.80
C ASP A 259 -26.07 -7.29 16.42
N PHE A 260 -26.70 -6.21 15.95
CA PHE A 260 -26.26 -5.49 14.75
C PHE A 260 -24.97 -4.68 15.03
N GLN A 261 -24.07 -4.61 14.05
CA GLN A 261 -22.87 -3.77 14.12
C GLN A 261 -22.79 -2.86 12.89
N LEU A 262 -22.44 -1.60 13.10
CA LEU A 262 -22.08 -0.66 12.04
C LEU A 262 -20.56 -0.48 12.09
N PHE A 263 -19.88 -0.80 11.01
CA PHE A 263 -18.44 -0.61 10.90
C PHE A 263 -18.12 0.84 10.54
N GLN A 264 -16.90 1.27 10.88
CA GLN A 264 -16.44 2.60 10.49
C GLN A 264 -16.47 2.72 8.96
N ASN A 265 -17.00 3.83 8.47
CA ASN A 265 -17.02 4.07 7.04
C ASN A 265 -15.59 4.28 6.53
N TYR A 266 -15.23 3.57 5.48
CA TYR A 266 -13.89 3.62 4.91
C TYR A 266 -13.95 3.65 3.37
N PRO A 267 -13.20 4.55 2.70
CA PRO A 267 -12.25 5.49 3.31
C PRO A 267 -12.90 6.75 3.90
N ASN A 268 -12.30 7.31 4.96
CA ASN A 268 -12.68 8.56 5.66
C ASN A 268 -11.43 9.12 6.37
N PRO A 269 -11.10 10.44 6.35
CA PRO A 269 -11.80 11.60 5.77
C PRO A 269 -11.28 12.10 4.41
N PHE A 270 -12.13 12.87 3.71
CA PHE A 270 -11.90 13.58 2.42
C PHE A 270 -12.02 12.76 1.11
N ASN A 271 -12.69 11.61 1.12
CA ASN A 271 -13.04 10.90 -0.12
C ASN A 271 -14.47 11.22 -0.58
N PRO A 272 -14.72 11.43 -1.89
CA PRO A 272 -16.06 11.70 -2.43
C PRO A 272 -17.00 10.48 -2.36
N SER A 273 -16.44 9.29 -2.13
CA SER A 273 -17.15 8.03 -1.90
C SER A 273 -16.56 7.31 -0.67
N THR A 274 -17.39 6.54 0.03
CA THR A 274 -16.99 5.76 1.20
C THR A 274 -17.85 4.49 1.25
N ARG A 275 -17.31 3.38 1.75
CA ARG A 275 -18.08 2.15 2.00
C ARG A 275 -18.49 2.12 3.47
N ILE A 276 -19.76 1.83 3.71
CA ILE A 276 -20.32 1.67 5.05
C ILE A 276 -20.74 0.20 5.18
N ALA A 277 -19.92 -0.59 5.87
CA ALA A 277 -20.25 -1.97 6.16
C ALA A 277 -21.12 -2.06 7.42
N TYR A 278 -22.01 -3.05 7.46
CA TYR A 278 -22.79 -3.40 8.65
C TYR A 278 -23.00 -4.91 8.68
N SER A 279 -23.18 -5.48 9.87
CA SER A 279 -23.54 -6.87 10.07
C SER A 279 -24.85 -6.98 10.87
N LEU A 280 -25.58 -8.07 10.65
CA LEU A 280 -26.82 -8.39 11.34
C LEU A 280 -26.73 -9.79 11.94
N ALA A 281 -27.32 -9.97 13.12
CA ALA A 281 -27.45 -11.27 13.78
C ALA A 281 -28.31 -12.27 12.97
N LYS A 282 -29.28 -11.76 12.23
CA LYS A 282 -30.20 -12.53 11.37
C LYS A 282 -30.77 -11.59 10.31
N ALA A 283 -31.38 -12.16 9.27
CA ALA A 283 -32.08 -11.36 8.27
C ALA A 283 -33.21 -10.55 8.92
N GLU A 284 -33.08 -9.22 8.91
CA GLU A 284 -34.05 -8.28 9.44
C GLU A 284 -34.17 -7.08 8.50
N ARG A 285 -35.23 -6.27 8.71
CA ARG A 285 -35.39 -5.00 8.01
C ARG A 285 -34.30 -4.02 8.46
N VAL A 286 -33.51 -3.53 7.51
CA VAL A 286 -32.45 -2.54 7.76
C VAL A 286 -32.83 -1.18 7.19
N THR A 287 -32.55 -0.15 7.97
CA THR A 287 -32.50 1.23 7.50
C THR A 287 -31.13 1.82 7.80
N LEU A 288 -30.42 2.24 6.74
CA LEU A 288 -29.16 2.97 6.87
C LEU A 288 -29.36 4.39 6.36
N ALA A 289 -29.15 5.39 7.21
CA ALA A 289 -29.34 6.79 6.88
C ALA A 289 -28.17 7.66 7.35
N VAL A 290 -27.86 8.70 6.59
CA VAL A 290 -26.81 9.68 6.87
C VAL A 290 -27.46 10.94 7.42
N PHE A 291 -26.96 11.43 8.55
CA PHE A 291 -27.43 12.66 9.19
C PHE A 291 -26.34 13.73 9.17
N ASN A 292 -26.72 14.99 9.06
CA ASN A 292 -25.78 16.10 9.26
C ASN A 292 -25.54 16.38 10.75
N ALA A 293 -24.58 17.26 11.06
CA ALA A 293 -24.23 17.61 12.44
C ALA A 293 -25.38 18.26 13.25
N LEU A 294 -26.46 18.69 12.60
CA LEU A 294 -27.66 19.21 13.24
C LEU A 294 -28.74 18.13 13.45
N GLY A 295 -28.43 16.86 13.15
CA GLY A 295 -29.34 15.73 13.27
C GLY A 295 -30.41 15.66 12.17
N ARG A 296 -30.25 16.38 11.05
CA ARG A 296 -31.18 16.28 9.91
C ARG A 296 -30.74 15.17 8.97
N GLU A 297 -31.67 14.31 8.58
CA GLU A 297 -31.46 13.28 7.56
C GLU A 297 -31.06 13.94 6.24
N VAL A 298 -29.94 13.49 5.67
CA VAL A 298 -29.41 13.94 4.38
C VAL A 298 -29.81 12.97 3.29
N VAL A 299 -29.64 11.66 3.54
CA VAL A 299 -29.96 10.59 2.60
C VAL A 299 -30.19 9.28 3.34
N LYS A 300 -31.09 8.46 2.81
CA LYS A 300 -31.27 7.06 3.22
C LYS A 300 -30.62 6.15 2.16
N LEU A 301 -29.61 5.39 2.57
CA LEU A 301 -28.79 4.52 1.73
C LEU A 301 -29.41 3.13 1.54
N VAL A 302 -30.08 2.61 2.58
CA VAL A 302 -30.75 1.31 2.57
C VAL A 302 -32.12 1.45 3.22
N ASP A 303 -33.16 0.90 2.60
CA ASP A 303 -34.51 0.73 3.15
C ASP A 303 -35.15 -0.51 2.55
N ASN A 304 -34.84 -1.67 3.11
CA ASN A 304 -35.35 -2.93 2.57
C ASN A 304 -36.70 -3.30 3.22
N ALA A 305 -37.58 -3.92 2.43
CA ALA A 305 -38.75 -4.63 2.93
C ALA A 305 -38.38 -6.12 3.21
N PRO A 306 -39.05 -6.80 4.16
CA PRO A 306 -38.74 -8.18 4.55
C PRO A 306 -38.87 -9.18 3.41
#